data_AF-A0AAE9L9R3-F1
#
_entry.id   AF-A0AAE9L9R3-F1
#
_cell.length_a   1.000
_cell.length_b   1.000
_cell.length_c   1.000
_cell.angle_alpha   90.00
_cell.angle_beta   90.00
_cell.angle_gamma   90.00
#
_symmetry.space_group_name_H-M   'P 1'
#
loop_
_entity.id
_entity.type
_entity.pdbx_description
1 polymer ?
#
loop_
_entity_poly.entity_id
_entity_poly.type
_entity_poly.pdbx_seq_one_letter_code
_entity_poly.pdbx_strand_id
1 'polypeptide(L)' 'MEEWFLAEACDGFSVVLDIAYDGVADFVELVVPILQDRGLFYREYEGKTLRENMGVPYQYGSLK' A
#
# COMPACT_ATOMS: atom_id res chain seq x y z
N MET A 1 -12.07 -1.07 2.65
CA MET A 1 -10.66 -0.67 2.82
C MET A 1 -10.51 0.37 3.92
N GLU A 2 -11.07 1.57 3.76
CA GLU A 2 -10.98 2.63 4.79
C GLU A 2 -11.49 2.18 6.16
N GLU A 3 -12.69 1.60 6.25
CA GLU A 3 -13.24 1.13 7.53
C GLU A 3 -12.30 0.15 8.25
N TRP A 4 -11.77 -0.84 7.53
CA TRP A 4 -10.85 -1.82 8.10
C TRP A 4 -9.49 -1.21 8.48
N PHE A 5 -8.99 -0.26 7.71
CA PHE A 5 -7.75 0.44 8.01
C PHE A 5 -7.91 1.34 9.26
N LEU A 6 -8.98 2.13 9.33
CA LEU A 6 -9.28 2.99 10.48
C LEU A 6 -9.65 2.20 11.75
N ALA A 7 -10.16 0.99 11.59
CA ALA A 7 -10.38 0.05 12.69
C ALA A 7 -9.10 -0.70 13.11
N GLU A 8 -7.93 -0.37 12.55
CA GLU A 8 -6.64 -1.02 12.81
C GLU A 8 -6.67 -2.55 12.56
N ALA A 9 -7.54 -3.02 11.65
CA ALA A 9 -7.66 -4.43 11.33
C ALA A 9 -6.53 -4.94 10.40
N CYS A 10 -5.83 -4.02 9.72
CA CYS A 10 -4.72 -4.31 8.82
C CYS A 10 -3.88 -3.06 8.54
N ASP A 11 -2.58 -3.25 8.26
CA ASP A 11 -1.66 -2.17 7.83
C ASP A 11 -1.70 -1.91 6.32
N GLY A 12 -2.31 -2.81 5.54
CA GLY A 12 -2.38 -2.72 4.09
C GLY A 12 -3.14 -3.89 3.46
N PHE A 13 -3.28 -3.84 2.14
CA PHE A 13 -4.07 -4.81 1.37
C PHE A 13 -3.24 -5.46 0.28
N SER A 14 -3.41 -6.77 0.10
CA SER A 14 -3.02 -7.46 -1.13
C SER A 14 -4.20 -7.38 -2.11
N VAL A 15 -4.00 -6.72 -3.25
CA VAL A 15 -5.05 -6.54 -4.26
C VAL A 15 -4.92 -7.66 -5.29
N VAL A 16 -5.90 -8.56 -5.32
CA VAL A 16 -6.00 -9.64 -6.31
C VAL A 16 -7.19 -9.35 -7.20
N LEU A 17 -6.93 -9.21 -8.49
CA LEU A 17 -7.91 -8.79 -9.48
C LEU A 17 -8.25 -9.95 -10.39
N ASP A 18 -9.53 -10.06 -10.75
CA ASP A 18 -10.05 -11.13 -11.61
C ASP A 18 -9.60 -10.95 -13.08
N ILE A 19 -9.42 -9.69 -13.50
CA ILE A 19 -8.99 -9.33 -14.85
C ILE A 19 -7.52 -8.90 -14.80
N ALA A 20 -6.64 -9.76 -15.30
CA ALA A 20 -5.18 -9.61 -15.18
C ALA A 20 -4.59 -8.38 -15.88
N TYR A 21 -5.24 -7.85 -16.93
CA TYR A 21 -4.70 -6.75 -17.74
C TYR A 21 -5.25 -5.37 -17.33
N ASP A 22 -6.58 -5.26 -17.16
CA ASP A 22 -7.21 -3.95 -16.94
C ASP A 22 -7.50 -3.65 -15.46
N GLY A 23 -7.65 -4.68 -14.62
CA GLY A 23 -8.08 -4.48 -13.23
C GLY A 23 -7.10 -3.65 -12.41
N VAL A 24 -5.80 -3.72 -12.71
CA VAL A 24 -4.78 -2.93 -12.00
C VAL A 24 -4.86 -1.47 -12.44
N ALA A 25 -5.03 -1.23 -13.75
CA ALA A 25 -5.17 0.12 -14.29
C ALA A 25 -6.42 0.80 -13.71
N ASP A 26 -7.57 0.12 -13.74
CA ASP A 26 -8.81 0.64 -13.16
C ASP A 26 -8.67 0.97 -11.67
N PHE A 27 -8.00 0.11 -10.90
CA PHE A 27 -7.77 0.37 -9.47
C PHE A 27 -6.89 1.62 -9.27
N VAL A 28 -5.83 1.75 -10.05
CA VAL A 28 -4.91 2.90 -9.98
C VAL A 28 -5.61 4.19 -10.44
N GLU A 29 -6.44 4.14 -11.48
CA GLU A 29 -7.11 5.33 -12.03
C GLU A 29 -8.32 5.76 -11.19
N LEU A 30 -9.06 4.81 -10.62
CA LEU A 30 -10.35 5.10 -9.98
C LEU A 30 -10.25 5.10 -8.44
N VAL A 31 -9.42 4.25 -7.84
CA VAL A 31 -9.41 4.05 -6.37
C VAL A 31 -8.27 4.81 -5.70
N VAL A 32 -7.05 4.74 -6.24
CA VAL A 32 -5.88 5.41 -5.64
C VAL A 32 -6.09 6.92 -5.43
N PRO A 33 -6.68 7.69 -6.36
CA PRO A 33 -6.92 9.12 -6.14
C PRO A 33 -7.84 9.39 -4.95
N ILE A 34 -8.88 8.56 -4.77
CA ILE A 34 -9.82 8.68 -3.65
C ILE A 34 -9.08 8.44 -2.32
N LEU A 35 -8.22 7.42 -2.27
CA LEU A 35 -7.44 7.13 -1.05
C LEU A 35 -6.42 8.24 -0.76
N GLN A 36 -5.79 8.82 -1.78
CA GLN A 36 -4.87 9.95 -1.63
C GLN A 36 -5.57 11.24 -1.18
N ASP A 37 -6.76 11.53 -1.71
CA ASP A 37 -7.55 12.71 -1.32
C ASP A 37 -8.06 12.59 0.13
N ARG A 38 -8.27 11.37 0.61
CA ARG A 38 -8.62 11.08 2.01
C ARG A 38 -7.42 10.97 2.94
N GLY A 39 -6.19 11.10 2.43
CA GLY A 39 -4.96 10.99 3.23
C GLY A 39 -4.66 9.57 3.71
N LEU A 40 -5.24 8.54 3.07
CA LEU A 40 -5.07 7.13 3.41
C LEU A 40 -4.00 6.43 2.56
N PHE A 41 -3.46 7.11 1.55
CA PHE A 41 -2.41 6.58 0.68
C PHE A 41 -1.42 7.67 0.28
N TYR A 42 -0.14 7.30 0.16
CA TYR A 42 0.92 8.24 -0.19
C TYR A 42 0.79 8.72 -1.64
N ARG A 43 1.32 9.93 -1.92
CA ARG A 43 1.40 10.51 -3.28
C ARG A 43 2.74 10.26 -3.94
N GLU A 44 3.79 10.12 -3.15
CA GLU A 44 5.15 9.88 -3.61
C GLU A 44 5.84 8.87 -2.70
N TYR A 45 6.82 8.15 -3.24
CA TYR A 45 7.69 7.28 -2.46
C TYR A 45 8.81 8.11 -1.86
N GLU A 46 8.94 8.11 -0.53
CA GLU A 46 9.99 8.85 0.18
C GLU A 46 11.30 8.05 0.30
N GLY A 47 11.20 6.72 0.33
CA GLY A 47 12.31 5.79 0.47
C GLY A 47 12.87 5.30 -0.86
N LYS A 48 14.18 5.01 -0.87
CA LYS A 48 14.89 4.40 -2.02
C LYS A 48 14.81 2.89 -2.03
N THR A 49 14.43 2.28 -0.92
CA THR A 49 14.28 0.83 -0.77
C THR A 49 12.87 0.46 -0.33
N LEU A 50 12.47 -0.78 -0.59
CA LEU A 50 11.19 -1.31 -0.12
C LEU A 50 11.06 -1.18 1.41
N ARG A 51 12.13 -1.46 2.16
CA ARG A 51 12.11 -1.37 3.63
C ARG A 51 11.84 0.05 4.12
N GLU A 52 12.48 1.04 3.50
CA GLU A 52 12.23 2.45 3.81
C GLU A 52 10.78 2.83 3.52
N ASN A 53 10.24 2.43 2.37
CA ASN A 53 8.84 2.71 2.00
C ASN A 53 7.81 1.99 2.89
N MET A 54 8.20 0.89 3.55
CA MET A 54 7.35 0.15 4.49
C MET A 54 7.58 0.53 5.95
N GLY A 55 8.51 1.45 6.26
CA GLY A 55 8.87 1.79 7.65
C GLY A 55 9.55 0.66 8.42
N VAL A 56 10.15 -0.31 7.72
CA VAL A 56 10.78 -1.50 8.33
C VAL A 56 12.28 -1.26 8.51
N PRO A 57 12.88 -1.53 9.69
CA PRO A 57 14.30 -1.33 9.90
C PRO A 57 15.16 -2.28 9.06
N TYR A 58 16.40 -1.89 8.79
CA TYR A 58 17.38 -2.76 8.14
C TYR A 58 17.74 -3.91 9.10
N GLN A 59 17.52 -5.14 8.66
CA GLN A 59 17.92 -6.34 9.38
C GLN A 59 19.03 -7.01 8.58
N TYR A 60 20.28 -6.84 9.01
CA TYR A 60 21.35 -7.76 8.61
C TYR A 60 21.15 -9.04 9.41
N GLY A 61 21.01 -10.17 8.71
CA GLY A 61 20.91 -11.54 9.24
C GLY A 61 20.49 -11.64 10.70
N SER A 62 19.21 -11.94 10.94
CA SER A 62 18.68 -12.24 12.28
C SER A 62 19.62 -13.22 13.01
N LEU A 63 20.49 -12.70 13.87
CA LEU A 63 21.21 -13.46 14.89
C LEU A 63 20.24 -13.65 16.05
N LYS A 64 19.26 -14.53 15.85
CA LYS A 64 18.55 -15.25 16.89
C LYS A 64 18.19 -16.62 16.34
#